data_AF-A0A821XXZ0-F1
#
_entry.id   AF-A0A821XXZ0-F1
#
_cell.length_a   1.000
_cell.length_b   1.000
_cell.length_c   1.000
_cell.angle_alpha   90.00
_cell.angle_beta   90.00
_cell.angle_gamma   90.00
#
_symmetry.space_group_name_H-M   'P 1'
#
loop_
_entity.id
_entity.type
_entity.pdbx_description
1 polymer ?
#
loop_
_entity_poly.entity_id
_entity_poly.type
_entity_poly.pdbx_seq_one_letter_code
_entity_poly.pdbx_strand_id
1 'polypeptide(L)' 'MGVHLEINNIYRIGKTEPNKIRPVVVSLTTTWKKHLILRNRSNLQEGVYIKEDYPKEITEKQRGRSTSLSNLSKN' A
#
# COMPACT_ATOMS: atom_id res chain seq x y z
N MET A 1 -12.24 30.06 -6.23
CA MET A 1 -12.02 28.74 -6.86
C MET A 1 -10.77 28.13 -6.23
N GLY A 2 -10.91 27.35 -5.17
CA GLY A 2 -9.76 26.71 -4.51
C GLY A 2 -9.35 25.46 -5.29
N VAL A 3 -8.08 25.38 -5.68
CA VAL A 3 -7.52 24.16 -6.28
C VAL A 3 -7.54 23.07 -5.21
N HIS A 4 -8.46 22.11 -5.31
CA HIS A 4 -8.48 20.99 -4.37
C HIS A 4 -7.33 20.05 -4.73
N LEU A 5 -6.19 20.23 -4.06
CA LEU A 5 -5.06 19.33 -4.21
C LEU A 5 -5.43 17.97 -3.59
N GLU A 6 -5.48 16.94 -4.41
CA GLU A 6 -5.87 15.59 -3.98
C GLU A 6 -4.71 14.82 -3.35
N ILE A 7 -3.51 15.13 -3.81
CA ILE A 7 -2.27 14.54 -3.32
C ILE A 7 -1.63 15.54 -2.37
N ASN A 8 -1.40 15.10 -1.13
CA ASN A 8 -0.77 15.90 -0.09
C ASN A 8 0.75 15.84 -0.20
N ASN A 9 1.32 14.65 -0.38
CA ASN A 9 2.77 14.45 -0.46
C ASN A 9 3.13 13.21 -1.30
N ILE A 10 4.30 13.23 -1.93
CA ILE A 10 4.86 12.12 -2.70
C ILE A 10 6.36 12.07 -2.45
N TYR A 11 6.87 10.92 -2.01
CA TYR A 11 8.30 10.69 -1.88
C TYR A 11 8.67 9.22 -2.08
N ARG A 12 9.94 8.96 -2.41
CA ARG A 12 10.48 7.60 -2.52
C ARG A 12 11.15 7.18 -1.22
N ILE A 13 10.99 5.92 -0.83
CA ILE A 13 11.62 5.35 0.36
C ILE A 13 12.70 4.32 -0.02
N GLY A 14 13.66 4.12 0.88
CA GLY A 14 14.75 3.15 0.72
C GLY A 14 16.02 3.70 0.07
N LYS A 15 17.08 2.89 0.11
CA LYS A 15 18.40 3.23 -0.47
C LYS A 15 18.36 3.16 -1.98
N THR A 16 19.16 3.99 -2.63
CA THR A 16 19.38 3.91 -4.09
C THR A 16 20.29 2.71 -4.35
N GLU A 17 19.77 1.69 -5.04
CA GLU A 17 20.53 0.51 -5.45
C GLU A 17 20.43 0.37 -6.98
N PRO A 18 21.51 0.02 -7.68
CA PRO A 18 21.44 -0.26 -9.11
C PRO A 18 20.52 -1.46 -9.37
N ASN A 19 19.70 -1.38 -10.41
CA ASN A 19 18.72 -2.41 -10.81
C ASN A 19 17.55 -2.68 -9.84
N LYS A 20 17.29 -1.78 -8.88
CA LYS A 20 16.15 -1.94 -7.95
C LYS A 20 15.26 -0.72 -7.92
N ILE A 21 13.95 -0.94 -8.11
CA ILE A 21 12.94 0.12 -8.06
C ILE A 21 12.63 0.44 -6.59
N ARG A 22 12.69 1.72 -6.24
CA ARG A 22 12.31 2.21 -4.90
C ARG A 22 10.79 2.39 -4.80
N PRO A 23 10.15 1.95 -3.70
CA PRO A 23 8.74 2.23 -3.47
C PRO A 23 8.45 3.73 -3.39
N VAL A 24 7.28 4.13 -3.87
CA VAL A 24 6.76 5.50 -3.76
C VAL A 24 5.69 5.51 -2.68
N VAL A 25 5.85 6.39 -1.69
CA VAL A 25 4.82 6.68 -0.70
C VAL A 25 4.04 7.90 -1.17
N VAL A 26 2.71 7.75 -1.23
CA VAL A 26 1.79 8.81 -1.61
C VAL A 26 0.84 9.07 -0.44
N SER A 27 0.79 10.31 0.02
CA SER A 27 -0.17 10.77 1.00
C SER A 27 -1.30 11.50 0.29
N LEU A 28 -2.54 11.10 0.55
CA LEU A 28 -3.74 11.72 -0.03
C LEU A 28 -4.41 12.63 0.99
N THR A 29 -5.05 13.69 0.54
CA THR A 29 -5.81 14.59 1.42
C THR A 29 -7.11 13.95 1.89
N THR A 30 -7.68 13.02 1.12
CA THR A 30 -8.96 12.37 1.44
C THR A 30 -8.83 10.85 1.58
N THR A 31 -9.31 10.33 2.72
CA THR A 31 -9.37 8.90 2.99
C THR A 31 -10.27 8.14 2.00
N TRP A 32 -11.36 8.74 1.54
CA TRP A 32 -12.26 8.10 0.56
C TRP A 32 -11.54 7.73 -0.74
N LYS A 33 -10.72 8.63 -1.27
CA LYS A 33 -9.94 8.39 -2.50
C LYS A 33 -8.91 7.28 -2.33
N LYS A 34 -8.26 7.22 -1.15
CA LYS A 34 -7.38 6.10 -0.79
C LYS A 34 -8.11 4.76 -0.92
N HIS A 35 -9.33 4.66 -0.38
CA HIS A 35 -10.13 3.44 -0.45
C HIS A 35 -10.55 3.10 -1.88
N LEU A 36 -10.94 4.09 -2.68
CA LEU A 36 -11.26 3.89 -4.10
C LEU A 36 -10.07 3.33 -4.88
N ILE A 37 -8.88 3.91 -4.70
CA ILE A 37 -7.65 3.45 -5.35
C ILE A 37 -7.30 2.03 -4.92
N LEU A 38 -7.38 1.73 -3.61
CA LEU A 38 -7.09 0.40 -3.09
C LEU A 38 -8.09 -0.66 -3.56
N ARG A 39 -9.37 -0.30 -3.74
CA ARG A 39 -10.40 -1.19 -4.29
C ARG A 39 -10.16 -1.47 -5.78
N ASN A 40 -9.66 -0.48 -6.52
CA ASN A 40 -9.39 -0.57 -7.96
C ASN A 40 -8.01 -1.15 -8.31
N ARG A 41 -7.27 -1.66 -7.33
CA ARG A 41 -5.88 -2.15 -7.51
C ARG A 41 -5.74 -3.30 -8.52
N SER A 42 -6.81 -4.03 -8.82
CA SER A 42 -6.81 -5.09 -9.84
C SER A 42 -6.66 -4.56 -11.26
N ASN A 43 -6.97 -3.28 -11.48
CA ASN A 43 -6.90 -2.63 -12.80
C ASN A 43 -5.53 -1.96 -13.04
N LEU A 44 -4.54 -2.24 -12.20
CA LEU A 44 -3.18 -1.74 -12.37
C LEU A 44 -2.45 -2.53 -13.47
N GLN A 45 -1.48 -1.88 -14.09
CA GLN A 45 -0.58 -2.53 -15.05
C GLN A 45 0.21 -3.65 -14.39
N GLU A 46 0.57 -4.65 -15.18
CA GLU A 46 1.37 -5.77 -14.71
C GLU A 46 2.71 -5.29 -14.13
N GLY A 47 3.11 -5.87 -12.99
CA GLY A 47 4.31 -5.46 -12.26
C GLY A 47 4.13 -4.25 -11.34
N VAL A 48 2.96 -3.61 -11.32
CA VAL A 48 2.65 -2.50 -10.38
C VAL A 48 1.80 -3.01 -9.22
N TYR A 49 2.26 -2.73 -8.00
CA TYR A 49 1.57 -3.14 -6.78
C TYR A 49 1.32 -1.93 -5.88
N ILE A 50 0.11 -1.85 -5.34
CA ILE A 50 -0.26 -0.84 -4.34
C ILE A 50 -0.71 -1.56 -3.09
N LYS A 51 -0.11 -1.18 -1.96
CA LYS A 51 -0.48 -1.67 -0.64
C LYS A 51 -0.62 -0.50 0.31
N GLU A 52 -1.45 -0.68 1.31
CA GLU A 52 -1.59 0.28 2.40
C GLU A 52 -0.34 0.25 3.29
N ASP A 53 0.14 1.44 3.65
CA ASP A 53 1.28 1.63 4.54
C ASP A 53 0.81 1.52 5.98
N TYR A 54 1.08 0.37 6.59
CA TYR A 54 0.74 0.08 7.98
C TYR A 54 2.00 0.09 8.84
N PRO A 55 1.92 0.54 10.11
CA PRO A 55 3.02 0.39 11.04
C PRO A 55 3.40 -1.08 11.22
N LYS A 56 4.66 -1.30 11.60
CA LYS A 56 5.29 -2.63 11.72
C LYS A 56 4.46 -3.58 12.60
N GLU A 57 3.96 -3.09 13.72
CA GLU A 57 3.13 -3.87 14.65
C GLU A 57 1.85 -4.43 14.01
N ILE A 58 1.18 -3.63 13.19
CA ILE A 58 -0.04 -4.05 12.49
C ILE A 58 0.31 -5.05 11.39
N THR A 59 1.40 -4.80 10.67
CA THR A 59 1.89 -5.71 9.63
C THR A 59 2.25 -7.09 10.20
N GLU A 60 2.90 -7.14 11.36
CA GLU A 60 3.26 -8.38 12.03
C GLU A 60 2.05 -9.13 12.57
N LYS A 61 1.08 -8.42 13.17
CA LYS A 61 -0.21 -9.01 13.58
C LYS A 61 -0.97 -9.63 12.40
N GLN A 62 -0.96 -9.00 11.22
CA GLN A 62 -1.60 -9.54 10.02
C GLN A 62 -0.89 -10.79 9.48
N ARG A 63 0.46 -10.82 9.53
CA ARG A 63 1.23 -12.02 9.17
C ARG A 63 0.88 -13.19 10.08
N GLY A 64 0.86 -12.98 11.39
CA GLY A 64 0.47 -14.01 12.36
C GLY A 64 -0.94 -14.55 12.12
N ARG A 65 -1.92 -13.67 11.86
CA ARG A 65 -3.30 -14.06 11.53
C ARG A 65 -3.40 -14.91 10.26
N SER A 66 -2.67 -14.54 9.21
CA SER A 66 -2.70 -15.27 7.93
C SER A 66 -2.21 -16.71 8.09
N THR A 67 -1.17 -16.90 8.90
CA THR A 67 -0.62 -18.23 9.22
C THR A 67 -1.62 -19.10 9.99
N SER A 68 -2.34 -18.54 10.96
CA SER A 68 -3.37 -19.28 11.70
C SER A 68 -4.53 -19.73 10.81
N LEU A 69 -4.98 -18.88 9.88
CA LEU A 69 -6.06 -19.21 8.95
C LEU A 69 -5.64 -20.28 7.93
N SER A 70 -4.40 -20.24 7.44
CA SER A 70 -3.90 -21.28 6.52
C SER A 70 -3.78 -22.65 7.18
N ASN A 71 -3.56 -22.70 8.49
CA ASN A 71 -3.47 -23.94 9.24
C ASN A 71 -4.85 -24.53 9.56
N LEU A 72 -5.87 -23.67 9.74
CA LEU A 72 -7.26 -24.11 9.97
C LEU A 72 -7.91 -24.72 8.72
N SER A 73 -7.54 -24.25 7.52
CA SER A 73 -8.03 -24.80 6.25
C SER A 73 -7.43 -26.17 5.89
N LYS A 74 -6.41 -26.64 6.62
CA LYS A 74 -5.71 -27.90 6.35
C LYS A 74 -6.14 -29.05 7.28
N ASN A 75 -7.08 -28.79 8.19
CA ASN A 75 -7.72 -29.79 9.05
C ASN A 75 -9.14 -30.07 8.58
#